data_AF-A0A938KQD0-F1
#
_entry.id   AF-A0A938KQD0-F1
#
_cell.length_a   1.000
_cell.length_b   1.000
_cell.length_c   1.000
_cell.angle_alpha   90.00
_cell.angle_beta   90.00
_cell.angle_gamma   90.00
#
_symmetry.space_group_name_H-M   'P 1'
#
loop_
_entity.id
_entity.type
_entity.pdbx_description
1 polymer ?
#
loop_
_entity_poly.entity_id
_entity_poly.type
_entity_poly.pdbx_seq_one_letter_code
_entity_poly.pdbx_strand_id
1 'polypeptide(L)' 'MSTGRAARAASGVPLAARLRPRTLDEVVGHEALLGDGKPLRRAIAS' A
#
# COMPACT_ATOMS: atom_id res chain seq x y z
N MET A 1 -3.20 -17.77 26.60
CA MET A 1 -2.41 -17.15 25.52
C MET A 1 -3.19 -15.94 24.99
N SER A 2 -2.58 -14.75 24.99
CA SER A 2 -3.24 -13.46 24.78
C SER A 2 -3.24 -13.07 23.29
N THR A 3 -4.38 -13.24 22.62
CA THR A 3 -4.61 -12.80 21.22
C THR A 3 -5.39 -11.46 21.11
N GLY A 4 -5.56 -10.72 22.22
CA GLY A 4 -6.39 -9.50 22.27
C GLY A 4 -5.69 -8.17 21.91
N ARG A 5 -4.36 -8.14 21.78
CA ARG A 5 -3.60 -6.86 21.65
C ARG A 5 -3.55 -6.31 20.22
N ALA A 6 -3.61 -7.16 19.20
CA ALA A 6 -3.51 -6.75 17.79
C ALA A 6 -4.76 -5.96 17.32
N ALA A 7 -5.96 -6.36 17.74
CA ALA A 7 -7.20 -5.69 17.36
C ALA A 7 -7.32 -4.27 17.94
N ARG A 8 -6.80 -4.03 19.15
CA ARG A 8 -6.82 -2.71 19.80
C ARG A 8 -5.75 -1.74 19.24
N ALA A 9 -4.70 -2.25 18.61
CA ALA A 9 -3.74 -1.40 17.89
C ALA A 9 -4.35 -0.79 16.61
N ALA A 10 -5.30 -1.49 15.97
CA ALA A 10 -5.95 -1.00 14.75
C ALA A 10 -6.91 0.18 14.98
N SER A 11 -7.43 0.37 16.19
CA SER A 11 -8.35 1.48 16.51
C SER A 11 -7.68 2.85 16.60
N GLY A 12 -6.34 2.90 16.70
CA GLY A 12 -5.56 4.15 16.76
C GLY A 12 -4.93 4.56 15.43
N VAL A 13 -5.04 3.75 14.37
CA VAL A 13 -4.41 4.01 13.08
C VAL A 13 -5.40 4.71 12.15
N PRO A 14 -5.07 5.90 11.58
CA PRO A 14 -5.95 6.62 10.67
C PRO A 14 -6.36 5.77 9.46
N LEU A 15 -7.58 5.99 8.96
CA LEU A 15 -8.11 5.28 7.79
C LEU A 15 -7.15 5.32 6.60
N ALA A 16 -6.57 6.48 6.30
CA ALA A 16 -5.61 6.64 5.20
C ALA A 16 -4.37 5.74 5.35
N ALA A 17 -3.85 5.59 6.57
CA ALA A 17 -2.72 4.70 6.83
C ALA A 17 -3.08 3.22 6.64
N ARG A 18 -4.34 2.86 6.92
CA ARG A 18 -4.87 1.50 6.69
C ARG A 18 -5.08 1.20 5.20
N LEU A 19 -5.39 2.21 4.39
CA LEU A 19 -5.63 2.12 2.95
C LEU A 19 -4.37 2.27 2.10
N ARG A 20 -3.18 2.35 2.70
CA ARG A 20 -1.95 2.49 1.92
C ARG A 20 -1.77 1.27 0.99
N PRO A 21 -1.54 1.51 -0.32
CA PRO A 21 -1.24 0.46 -1.29
C PRO A 21 -0.09 -0.42 -0.82
N ARG A 22 -0.24 -1.73 -0.96
CA ARG A 22 0.82 -2.71 -0.67
C ARG A 22 1.62 -3.08 -1.92
N THR A 23 1.02 -2.87 -3.08
CA THR A 23 1.60 -3.15 -4.39
C THR A 23 1.41 -1.93 -5.31
N LEU A 24 2.18 -1.86 -6.39
CA LEU A 24 2.06 -0.77 -7.37
C LEU A 24 0.72 -0.83 -8.14
N ASP A 25 0.14 -2.03 -8.27
CA ASP A 25 -1.12 -2.25 -8.99
C ASP A 25 -2.34 -1.70 -8.22
N GLU A 26 -2.19 -1.48 -6.92
CA GLU A 26 -3.21 -0.85 -6.07
C GLU A 26 -3.17 0.70 -6.15
N VAL A 27 -2.18 1.29 -6.83
CA VAL A 27 -2.05 2.76 -6.96
C VAL A 27 -2.96 3.29 -8.07
N VAL A 28 -3.94 4.10 -7.70
CA VAL A 28 -4.92 4.67 -8.64
C VAL A 28 -4.45 6.01 -9.19
N GLY A 29 -4.76 6.29 -10.47
CA GLY A 29 -4.60 7.62 -11.09
C GLY A 29 -3.20 7.91 -11.66
N HIS A 30 -2.28 6.95 -11.64
CA HIS A 30 -0.87 7.15 -12.02
C HIS A 30 -0.41 6.29 -13.20
N GLU A 31 -1.31 5.88 -14.09
CA GLU A 31 -1.05 5.02 -15.27
C GLU A 31 0.11 5.52 -16.15
N ALA A 32 0.20 6.83 -16.39
CA ALA A 32 1.23 7.40 -17.26
C ALA A 32 2.66 7.18 -16.72
N LEU A 33 2.80 7.05 -15.40
CA LEU A 33 4.07 6.89 -14.69
C LEU A 33 4.31 5.45 -14.20
N LEU A 34 3.26 4.78 -13.73
CA LEU A 34 3.29 3.47 -13.09
C LEU A 34 2.65 2.36 -13.92
N GLY A 35 2.21 2.63 -15.15
CA GLY A 35 1.70 1.59 -16.04
C GLY A 35 2.75 0.54 -16.40
N ASP A 36 2.31 -0.52 -17.07
CA ASP A 36 3.17 -1.59 -17.57
C ASP A 36 4.32 -1.06 -18.43
N GLY A 37 5.53 -1.58 -18.19
CA GLY A 37 6.74 -1.22 -18.92
C GLY A 37 7.28 0.19 -18.65
N LYS A 38 6.62 1.02 -17.83
CA LYS A 38 7.08 2.38 -17.54
C LYS A 38 8.41 2.36 -16.79
N PRO A 39 9.34 3.30 -17.09
CA PRO A 39 10.66 3.32 -16.47
C PRO A 39 10.62 3.38 -14.95
N LEU A 40 9.71 4.20 -14.39
CA LEU A 40 9.59 4.35 -12.94
C LEU A 40 9.11 3.06 -12.26
N ARG A 41 8.12 2.35 -12.83
CA ARG A 41 7.68 1.05 -12.31
C ARG A 41 8.80 0.02 -12.36
N ARG A 42 9.56 -0.03 -13.46
CA ARG A 42 10.72 -0.93 -13.59
C ARG A 42 11.82 -0.64 -12.58
N ALA A 43 12.11 0.63 -12.31
CA ALA A 43 13.14 1.03 -11.36
C ALA A 43 12.79 0.69 -9.90
N ILE A 44 11.49 0.63 -9.56
CA ILE A 44 11.03 0.23 -8.22
C ILE A 44 11.00 -1.29 -8.07
N ALA A 45 10.77 -2.04 -9.17
CA ALA A 45 10.65 -3.49 -9.16
C ALA A 45 11.99 -4.26 -9.23
N SER A 46 13.11 -3.56 -9.46
CA SER A 46 14.47 -4.11 -9.49
C SER A 46 15.18 -3.94 -8.16
#